data_AF-A0AAE1ADF4-F1
#
_entry.id   AF-A0AAE1ADF4-F1
#
_cell.length_a   1.000
_cell.length_b   1.000
_cell.length_c   1.000
_cell.angle_alpha   90.00
_cell.angle_beta   90.00
_cell.angle_gamma   90.00
#
_symmetry.space_group_name_H-M   'P 1'
#
loop_
_entity.id
_entity.type
_entity.pdbx_description
1 polymer ?
#
loop_
_entity_poly.entity_id
_entity_poly.type
_entity_poly.pdbx_seq_one_letter_code
_entity_poly.pdbx_strand_id
1 'polypeptide(L)'
;SALFLLRTVPVARHAVLEHYSLLFDDAINSSLNFSDRVPHDVTGHQKLQLSALQDVTGVLLSFIKSSPEAWAPVVSSWTLTLLGQLSSKYAAKRGIQHATSLNEVLQMWLACEPAKMLMEISTECFAAMVGAAPDMCVDSLLEASVRYSPHFDWVVAHIGSCFPRTIITRVLNCGLKDFCSDSGHDKESGPSTSRLKVPKMASVVGILGHLASKHGHDIRKALMALFEASLHSDAMNSKVTTLPFLLQLAVNV
;
A
#
# COMPACT_ATOMS: atom_id res chain seq x y z
N SER A 1 2.29 -9.19 -28.87
CA SER A 1 1.82 -8.10 -27.99
C SER A 1 2.35 -8.31 -26.58
N ALA A 2 2.69 -7.25 -25.84
CA ALA A 2 3.19 -7.34 -24.45
C ALA A 2 2.19 -8.05 -23.51
N LEU A 3 0.88 -7.85 -23.73
CA LEU A 3 -0.19 -8.54 -22.99
C LEU A 3 -0.19 -10.06 -23.21
N PHE A 4 0.15 -10.50 -24.42
CA PHE A 4 0.28 -11.93 -24.71
C PHE A 4 1.46 -12.54 -23.94
N LEU A 5 2.61 -11.84 -23.91
CA LEU A 5 3.79 -12.27 -23.16
C LEU A 5 3.53 -12.31 -21.65
N LEU A 6 2.85 -11.29 -21.11
CA LEU A 6 2.42 -11.25 -19.71
C LEU A 6 1.64 -12.53 -19.35
N ARG A 7 0.65 -12.89 -20.18
CA ARG A 7 -0.21 -14.06 -19.96
C ARG A 7 0.51 -15.39 -20.10
N THR A 8 1.33 -15.55 -21.15
CA THR A 8 1.83 -16.87 -21.59
C THR A 8 3.25 -17.18 -21.13
N VAL A 9 4.04 -16.17 -20.76
CA VAL A 9 5.46 -16.33 -20.42
C VAL A 9 5.72 -15.78 -19.02
N PRO A 10 5.72 -16.62 -17.96
CA PRO A 10 5.92 -16.17 -16.58
C PRO A 10 7.20 -15.33 -16.39
N VAL A 11 8.28 -15.69 -17.08
CA VAL A 11 9.58 -14.99 -17.01
C VAL A 11 9.50 -13.58 -17.62
N ALA A 12 8.60 -13.34 -18.56
CA ALA A 12 8.44 -12.03 -19.20
C ALA A 12 7.58 -11.06 -18.38
N ARG A 13 6.88 -11.54 -17.33
CA ARG A 13 5.92 -10.73 -16.57
C ARG A 13 6.56 -9.48 -15.98
N HIS A 14 7.75 -9.61 -15.40
CA HIS A 14 8.44 -8.49 -14.77
C HIS A 14 8.80 -7.40 -15.78
N ALA A 15 9.39 -7.78 -16.92
CA ALA A 15 9.74 -6.84 -17.98
C ALA A 15 8.51 -6.14 -18.58
N VAL A 16 7.39 -6.86 -18.73
CA VAL A 16 6.14 -6.27 -19.22
C VAL A 16 5.55 -5.29 -18.22
N LEU A 17 5.55 -5.62 -16.92
CA LEU A 17 5.09 -4.72 -15.87
C LEU A 17 5.98 -3.47 -15.76
N GLU A 18 7.30 -3.62 -15.91
CA GLU A 18 8.25 -2.51 -15.95
C GLU A 18 8.01 -1.59 -17.16
N HIS A 19 7.73 -2.16 -18.33
CA HIS A 19 7.31 -1.37 -19.49
C HIS A 19 6.03 -0.58 -19.21
N TYR A 20 5.04 -1.17 -18.53
CA TYR A 20 3.83 -0.45 -18.11
C TYR A 20 4.11 0.62 -17.06
N SER A 21 5.06 0.41 -16.15
CA SER A 21 5.50 1.45 -15.21
C SER A 21 5.92 2.73 -15.93
N LEU A 22 6.67 2.62 -17.03
CA LEU A 22 7.10 3.78 -17.82
C LEU A 22 5.92 4.49 -18.50
N LEU A 23 4.93 3.73 -18.99
CA LEU A 23 3.73 4.30 -19.61
C LEU A 23 2.85 5.03 -18.59
N PHE A 24 2.70 4.47 -17.38
CA PHE A 24 2.01 5.15 -16.28
C PHE A 24 2.74 6.41 -15.82
N ASP A 25 4.06 6.35 -15.68
CA ASP A 25 4.89 7.49 -15.30
C ASP A 25 4.71 8.67 -16.28
N ASP A 26 4.82 8.41 -17.58
CA ASP A 26 4.64 9.43 -18.61
C ASP A 26 3.21 10.01 -18.65
N ALA A 27 2.19 9.15 -18.51
CA ALA A 27 0.80 9.57 -18.46
C ALA A 27 0.47 10.42 -17.22
N ILE A 28 1.02 10.06 -16.05
CA ILE A 28 0.87 10.87 -14.82
C ILE A 28 1.62 12.18 -14.97
N ASN A 29 2.84 12.17 -15.50
CA ASN A 29 3.60 13.39 -15.72
C ASN A 29 2.80 14.38 -16.58
N SER A 30 2.27 13.89 -17.70
CA SER A 30 1.43 14.64 -18.62
C SER A 30 0.17 15.19 -17.95
N SER A 31 -0.54 14.36 -17.18
CA SER A 31 -1.77 14.75 -16.48
C SER A 31 -1.52 15.83 -15.42
N LEU A 32 -0.47 15.67 -14.62
CA LEU A 32 -0.12 16.62 -13.56
C LEU A 32 0.40 17.96 -14.12
N ASN A 33 1.09 17.95 -15.27
CA ASN A 33 1.56 19.18 -15.92
C ASN A 33 0.41 20.00 -16.54
N PHE A 34 -0.70 19.36 -16.88
CA PHE A 34 -1.88 20.04 -17.41
C PHE A 34 -2.64 20.78 -16.32
N SER A 35 -2.66 20.26 -15.09
CA SER A 35 -3.28 20.96 -13.95
C SER A 35 -2.62 22.31 -13.64
N ASP A 36 -1.39 22.55 -14.10
CA ASP A 36 -0.65 23.81 -13.95
C ASP A 36 -0.76 24.75 -15.17
N ARG A 37 -1.40 24.35 -16.29
CA ARG A 37 -1.47 25.13 -17.54
C ARG A 37 -2.91 25.32 -18.04
N VAL A 38 -3.19 26.46 -18.68
CA VAL A 38 -4.46 26.77 -19.36
C VAL A 38 -4.83 25.65 -20.34
N PRO A 39 -6.11 25.24 -20.45
CA PRO A 39 -6.49 24.07 -21.23
C PRO A 39 -6.27 24.31 -22.73
N HIS A 40 -5.12 23.87 -23.23
CA HIS A 40 -4.88 23.66 -24.65
C HIS A 40 -5.25 22.21 -24.99
N ASP A 41 -5.88 22.03 -26.15
CA ASP A 41 -6.37 20.75 -26.68
C ASP A 41 -5.54 19.53 -26.24
N VAL A 42 -6.21 18.57 -25.59
CA VAL A 42 -5.62 17.27 -25.28
C VAL A 42 -5.15 16.66 -26.60
N THR A 43 -3.83 16.63 -26.80
CA THR A 43 -3.23 16.10 -28.02
C THR A 43 -3.71 14.67 -28.27
N GLY A 44 -3.95 14.30 -29.53
CA GLY A 44 -4.44 12.95 -29.88
C GLY A 44 -3.57 11.83 -29.32
N HIS A 45 -2.27 12.08 -29.12
CA HIS A 45 -1.33 11.14 -28.50
C HIS A 45 -1.68 10.79 -27.04
N GLN A 46 -2.07 11.76 -26.22
CA GLN A 46 -2.45 11.51 -24.82
C GLN A 46 -3.74 10.68 -24.69
N LYS A 47 -4.72 10.95 -25.55
CA LYS A 47 -5.95 10.14 -25.58
C LYS A 47 -5.66 8.68 -25.95
N LEU A 48 -4.78 8.46 -26.94
CA LEU A 48 -4.35 7.12 -27.34
C LEU A 48 -3.58 6.41 -26.20
N GLN A 49 -2.68 7.12 -25.51
CA GLN A 49 -1.95 6.58 -24.38
C GLN A 49 -2.88 6.20 -23.21
N LEU A 50 -3.84 7.07 -22.88
CA LEU A 50 -4.83 6.79 -21.83
C LEU A 50 -5.71 5.59 -22.20
N SER A 51 -6.17 5.50 -23.45
CA SER A 51 -6.93 4.34 -23.95
C SER A 51 -6.11 3.05 -23.83
N ALA A 52 -4.82 3.08 -24.20
CA ALA A 52 -3.95 1.92 -24.06
C ALA A 52 -3.76 1.51 -22.59
N LEU A 53 -3.64 2.47 -21.67
CA LEU A 53 -3.58 2.20 -20.23
C LEU A 53 -4.89 1.61 -19.70
N GLN A 54 -6.04 2.07 -20.18
CA GLN A 54 -7.35 1.51 -19.84
C GLN A 54 -7.46 0.04 -20.29
N ASP A 55 -7.03 -0.27 -21.51
CA ASP A 55 -7.01 -1.65 -22.02
C ASP A 55 -6.11 -2.56 -21.16
N VAL A 56 -4.89 -2.08 -20.85
CA VAL A 56 -3.94 -2.81 -19.99
C VAL A 56 -4.52 -3.02 -18.59
N THR A 57 -5.13 -1.99 -18.02
CA THR A 57 -5.80 -2.05 -16.70
C THR A 57 -6.91 -3.08 -16.72
N GLY A 58 -7.77 -3.07 -17.73
CA GLY A 58 -8.84 -4.05 -17.90
C GLY A 58 -8.31 -5.48 -17.99
N VAL A 59 -7.21 -5.71 -18.71
CA VAL A 59 -6.58 -7.03 -18.80
C VAL A 59 -6.00 -7.48 -17.45
N LEU A 60 -5.29 -6.61 -16.73
CA LEU A 60 -4.76 -6.93 -15.39
C LEU A 60 -5.89 -7.29 -14.41
N LEU A 61 -6.96 -6.50 -14.39
CA LEU A 61 -8.15 -6.78 -13.58
C LEU A 61 -8.78 -8.13 -13.96
N SER A 62 -8.84 -8.45 -15.25
CA SER A 62 -9.36 -9.75 -15.71
C SER A 62 -8.51 -10.93 -15.23
N PHE A 63 -7.17 -10.76 -15.16
CA PHE A 63 -6.26 -11.80 -14.67
C PHE A 63 -6.40 -12.01 -13.17
N ILE A 64 -6.52 -10.92 -12.39
CA ILE A 64 -6.78 -10.98 -10.95
C ILE A 64 -8.07 -11.74 -10.69
N LYS A 65 -9.17 -11.41 -11.39
CA LYS A 65 -10.47 -12.07 -11.22
C LYS A 65 -10.46 -13.54 -11.65
N SER A 66 -9.72 -13.87 -12.72
CA SER A 66 -9.70 -15.24 -13.26
C SER A 66 -8.81 -16.19 -12.46
N SER A 67 -7.72 -15.68 -11.87
CA SER A 67 -6.77 -16.49 -11.10
C SER A 67 -6.11 -15.66 -10.00
N PRO A 68 -6.85 -15.33 -8.92
CA PRO A 68 -6.38 -14.49 -7.82
C PRO A 68 -5.02 -14.87 -7.25
N GLU A 69 -4.84 -16.15 -6.92
CA GLU A 69 -3.63 -16.65 -6.22
C GLU A 69 -2.35 -16.47 -7.03
N ALA A 70 -2.44 -16.54 -8.36
CA ALA A 70 -1.29 -16.43 -9.25
C ALA A 70 -0.93 -14.97 -9.58
N TRP A 71 -1.91 -14.07 -9.57
CA TRP A 71 -1.76 -12.70 -10.09
C TRP A 71 -1.81 -11.63 -9.02
N ALA A 72 -2.74 -11.73 -8.06
CA ALA A 72 -2.94 -10.68 -7.07
C ALA A 72 -1.67 -10.36 -6.26
N PRO A 73 -0.85 -11.33 -5.79
CA PRO A 73 0.37 -11.01 -5.06
C PRO A 73 1.41 -10.27 -5.91
N VAL A 74 1.64 -10.74 -7.13
CA VAL A 74 2.64 -10.17 -8.05
C VAL A 74 2.22 -8.78 -8.51
N VAL A 75 0.95 -8.62 -8.89
CA VAL A 75 0.42 -7.35 -9.38
C VAL A 75 0.33 -6.33 -8.23
N SER A 76 -0.09 -6.74 -7.03
CA SER A 76 -0.14 -5.86 -5.85
C SER A 76 1.25 -5.34 -5.49
N SER A 77 2.26 -6.20 -5.45
CA SER A 77 3.63 -5.77 -5.14
C SER A 77 4.14 -4.75 -6.16
N TRP A 78 3.87 -5.00 -7.45
CA TRP A 78 4.21 -4.06 -8.53
C TRP A 78 3.47 -2.73 -8.41
N THR A 79 2.13 -2.73 -8.29
CA THR A 79 1.36 -1.48 -8.25
C THR A 79 1.67 -0.65 -7.01
N LEU A 80 1.83 -1.26 -5.84
CA LEU A 80 2.18 -0.53 -4.61
C LEU A 80 3.59 0.08 -4.72
N THR A 81 4.55 -0.65 -5.28
CA THR A 81 5.90 -0.12 -5.53
C THR A 81 5.86 1.05 -6.50
N LEU A 82 5.12 0.90 -7.61
CA LEU A 82 4.97 1.94 -8.63
C LEU A 82 4.27 3.19 -8.07
N LEU A 83 3.17 3.02 -7.34
CA LEU A 83 2.48 4.11 -6.66
C LEU A 83 3.41 4.83 -5.68
N GLY A 84 4.24 4.09 -4.92
CA GLY A 84 5.26 4.66 -4.04
C GLY A 84 6.29 5.49 -4.80
N GLN A 85 6.87 4.94 -5.86
CA GLN A 85 7.85 5.63 -6.71
C GLN A 85 7.28 6.91 -7.33
N LEU A 86 6.09 6.84 -7.91
CA LEU A 86 5.42 7.98 -8.54
C LEU A 86 5.04 9.03 -7.50
N SER A 87 4.55 8.61 -6.34
CA SER A 87 4.23 9.51 -5.24
C SER A 87 5.44 10.30 -4.77
N SER A 88 6.59 9.62 -4.55
CA SER A 88 7.83 10.29 -4.17
C SER A 88 8.38 11.17 -5.30
N LYS A 89 8.36 10.70 -6.55
CA LYS A 89 8.86 11.43 -7.72
C LYS A 89 8.12 12.75 -7.93
N TYR A 90 6.81 12.76 -7.73
CA TYR A 90 5.95 13.91 -7.99
C TYR A 90 5.57 14.71 -6.73
N ALA A 91 6.06 14.32 -5.55
CA ALA A 91 5.81 15.00 -4.29
C ALA A 91 6.14 16.50 -4.31
N ALA A 92 7.15 16.88 -5.11
CA ALA A 92 7.60 18.26 -5.23
C ALA A 92 6.83 19.10 -6.27
N LYS A 93 5.81 18.55 -6.95
CA LYS A 93 4.97 19.37 -7.85
C LYS A 93 4.09 20.33 -7.06
N ARG A 94 3.93 21.57 -7.55
CA ARG A 94 3.26 22.65 -6.83
C ARG A 94 1.90 22.24 -6.27
N GLY A 95 1.04 21.58 -7.05
CA GLY A 95 -0.26 21.12 -6.53
C GLY A 95 -0.16 20.23 -5.29
N ILE A 96 0.78 19.27 -5.29
CA ILE A 96 0.96 18.31 -4.20
C ILE A 96 1.66 18.93 -2.99
N GLN A 97 2.65 19.79 -3.20
CA GLN A 97 3.40 20.44 -2.11
C GLN A 97 2.56 21.36 -1.23
N HIS A 98 1.54 22.00 -1.80
CA HIS A 98 0.70 22.95 -1.07
C HIS A 98 -0.51 22.30 -0.41
N ALA A 99 -0.69 20.98 -0.55
CA ALA A 99 -1.76 20.28 0.13
C ALA A 99 -1.60 20.41 1.64
N THR A 100 -2.69 20.83 2.29
CA THR A 100 -2.74 21.08 3.73
C THR A 100 -3.16 19.85 4.52
N SER A 101 -3.70 18.84 3.83
CA SER A 101 -4.17 17.60 4.45
C SER A 101 -3.95 16.38 3.57
N LEU A 102 -3.87 15.22 4.20
CA LEU A 102 -3.75 13.94 3.49
C LEU A 102 -4.97 13.64 2.62
N ASN A 103 -6.17 14.08 3.03
CA ASN A 103 -7.37 13.92 2.22
C ASN A 103 -7.29 14.74 0.93
N GLU A 104 -6.73 15.94 0.98
CA GLU A 104 -6.50 16.78 -0.21
C GLU A 104 -5.51 16.11 -1.17
N VAL A 105 -4.38 15.59 -0.65
CA VAL A 105 -3.42 14.79 -1.44
C VAL A 105 -4.10 13.61 -2.11
N LEU A 106 -4.91 12.85 -1.36
CA LEU A 106 -5.67 11.72 -1.88
C LEU A 106 -6.60 12.14 -3.02
N GLN A 107 -7.38 13.22 -2.86
CA GLN A 107 -8.29 13.67 -3.91
C GLN A 107 -7.56 14.12 -5.17
N MET A 108 -6.40 14.79 -5.04
CA MET A 108 -5.59 15.17 -6.19
C MET A 108 -5.05 13.96 -6.97
N TRP A 109 -4.52 12.95 -6.27
CA TRP A 109 -4.08 11.72 -6.92
C TRP A 109 -5.24 10.98 -7.59
N LEU A 110 -6.42 10.93 -6.95
CA LEU A 110 -7.60 10.29 -7.54
C LEU A 110 -8.25 11.09 -8.69
N ALA A 111 -7.98 12.40 -8.78
CA ALA A 111 -8.34 13.21 -9.94
C ALA A 111 -7.44 12.95 -11.16
N CYS A 112 -6.25 12.36 -10.95
CA CYS A 112 -5.36 11.91 -12.02
C CYS A 112 -5.76 10.52 -12.49
N GLU A 113 -6.36 10.43 -13.68
CA GLU A 113 -6.95 9.18 -14.19
C GLU A 113 -5.97 7.98 -14.24
N PRO A 114 -4.70 8.12 -14.70
CA PRO A 114 -3.75 7.01 -14.63
C PRO A 114 -3.42 6.55 -13.20
N ALA A 115 -3.33 7.49 -12.24
CA ALA A 115 -3.10 7.14 -10.85
C ALA A 115 -4.31 6.43 -10.22
N LYS A 116 -5.52 6.87 -10.58
CA LYS A 116 -6.78 6.21 -10.19
C LYS A 116 -6.86 4.78 -10.72
N MET A 117 -6.43 4.50 -11.96
CA MET A 117 -6.32 3.13 -12.49
C MET A 117 -5.35 2.26 -11.68
N LEU A 118 -4.18 2.78 -11.31
CA LEU A 118 -3.24 2.05 -10.44
C LEU A 118 -3.84 1.76 -9.05
N MET A 119 -4.62 2.70 -8.52
CA MET A 119 -5.34 2.50 -7.27
C MET A 119 -6.42 1.41 -7.40
N GLU A 120 -7.18 1.41 -8.50
CA GLU A 120 -8.19 0.39 -8.79
C GLU A 120 -7.58 -1.01 -8.85
N ILE A 121 -6.48 -1.18 -9.59
CA ILE A 121 -5.75 -2.45 -9.66
C ILE A 121 -5.29 -2.89 -8.26
N SER A 122 -4.77 -1.96 -7.46
CA SER A 122 -4.30 -2.26 -6.10
C SER A 122 -5.47 -2.71 -5.21
N THR A 123 -6.58 -1.97 -5.21
CA THR A 123 -7.78 -2.31 -4.43
C THR A 123 -8.37 -3.64 -4.84
N GLU A 124 -8.40 -3.98 -6.14
CA GLU A 124 -8.87 -5.28 -6.62
C GLU A 124 -7.94 -6.42 -6.15
N CYS A 125 -6.61 -6.23 -6.20
CA CYS A 125 -5.67 -7.21 -5.67
C CYS A 125 -5.92 -7.45 -4.16
N PHE A 126 -6.17 -6.39 -3.40
CA PHE A 126 -6.52 -6.51 -1.99
C PHE A 126 -7.82 -7.28 -1.78
N ALA A 127 -8.89 -6.92 -2.51
CA ALA A 127 -10.18 -7.62 -2.43
C ALA A 127 -10.04 -9.12 -2.74
N ALA A 128 -9.21 -9.47 -3.72
CA ALA A 128 -8.96 -10.84 -4.12
C ALA A 128 -8.18 -11.66 -3.06
N MET A 129 -7.33 -11.00 -2.24
CA MET A 129 -6.49 -11.66 -1.24
C MET A 129 -7.04 -11.58 0.19
N VAL A 130 -7.91 -10.60 0.50
CA VAL A 130 -8.32 -10.27 1.88
C VAL A 130 -8.94 -11.46 2.65
N GLY A 131 -9.60 -12.38 1.94
CA GLY A 131 -10.23 -13.56 2.53
C GLY A 131 -9.31 -14.77 2.66
N ALA A 132 -8.34 -14.93 1.76
CA ALA A 132 -7.53 -16.16 1.64
C ALA A 132 -6.07 -15.97 2.11
N ALA A 133 -5.45 -14.84 1.77
CA ALA A 133 -4.05 -14.55 2.05
C ALA A 133 -3.84 -13.06 2.44
N PRO A 134 -4.54 -12.55 3.47
CA PRO A 134 -4.47 -11.13 3.86
C PRO A 134 -3.07 -10.68 4.32
N ASP A 135 -2.22 -11.59 4.80
CA ASP A 135 -0.86 -11.24 5.23
C ASP A 135 0.00 -10.75 4.06
N MET A 136 -0.14 -11.37 2.88
CA MET A 136 0.68 -11.04 1.70
C MET A 136 0.47 -9.59 1.22
N CYS A 137 -0.79 -9.13 1.17
CA CYS A 137 -1.09 -7.78 0.72
C CYS A 137 -0.78 -6.73 1.81
N VAL A 138 -1.05 -7.05 3.07
CA VAL A 138 -0.71 -6.16 4.19
C VAL A 138 0.80 -5.98 4.33
N ASP A 139 1.59 -7.05 4.22
CA ASP A 139 3.05 -6.97 4.28
C ASP A 139 3.60 -6.12 3.12
N SER A 140 3.09 -6.31 1.90
CA SER A 140 3.50 -5.48 0.75
C SER A 140 3.15 -4.00 0.94
N LEU A 141 2.00 -3.68 1.54
CA LEU A 141 1.59 -2.31 1.85
C LEU A 141 2.44 -1.69 2.94
N LEU A 142 2.76 -2.45 3.99
CA LEU A 142 3.65 -2.00 5.07
C LEU A 142 5.06 -1.76 4.55
N GLU A 143 5.60 -2.65 3.72
CA GLU A 143 6.91 -2.47 3.08
C GLU A 143 6.96 -1.21 2.21
N ALA A 144 5.91 -0.97 1.42
CA ALA A 144 5.79 0.24 0.61
C ALA A 144 5.65 1.50 1.48
N SER A 145 4.83 1.48 2.54
CA SER A 145 4.69 2.60 3.48
C SER A 145 6.02 2.94 4.14
N VAL A 146 6.72 1.95 4.68
CA VAL A 146 8.05 2.13 5.27
C VAL A 146 9.03 2.81 4.31
N ARG A 147 8.95 2.50 3.02
CA ARG A 147 9.87 3.01 2.00
C ARG A 147 9.50 4.38 1.45
N TYR A 148 8.21 4.67 1.29
CA TYR A 148 7.72 5.80 0.49
C TYR A 148 6.90 6.82 1.29
N SER A 149 6.59 6.58 2.56
CA SER A 149 6.03 7.58 3.45
C SER A 149 6.98 8.80 3.57
N PRO A 150 6.45 10.03 3.70
CA PRO A 150 5.03 10.38 3.84
C PRO A 150 4.28 10.45 2.50
N HIS A 151 4.97 10.42 1.37
CA HIS A 151 4.36 10.68 0.06
C HIS A 151 3.40 9.57 -0.39
N PHE A 152 3.53 8.37 0.16
CA PHE A 152 2.67 7.23 -0.12
C PHE A 152 1.46 7.11 0.83
N ASP A 153 1.37 7.92 1.88
CA ASP A 153 0.35 7.75 2.93
C ASP A 153 -1.09 7.84 2.40
N TRP A 154 -1.30 8.49 1.25
CA TRP A 154 -2.61 8.57 0.61
C TRP A 154 -3.07 7.22 0.04
N VAL A 155 -2.14 6.36 -0.36
CA VAL A 155 -2.43 4.99 -0.81
C VAL A 155 -2.90 4.16 0.38
N VAL A 156 -2.18 4.27 1.49
CA VAL A 156 -2.54 3.56 2.72
C VAL A 156 -3.87 4.05 3.27
N ALA A 157 -4.12 5.36 3.22
CA ALA A 157 -5.38 5.98 3.56
C ALA A 157 -6.55 5.38 2.77
N HIS A 158 -6.40 5.28 1.45
CA HIS A 158 -7.41 4.74 0.56
C HIS A 158 -7.69 3.25 0.84
N ILE A 159 -6.64 2.42 0.78
CA ILE A 159 -6.77 0.96 1.00
C ILE A 159 -7.28 0.65 2.41
N GLY A 160 -6.77 1.36 3.42
CA GLY A 160 -7.23 1.25 4.79
C GLY A 160 -8.71 1.60 4.96
N SER A 161 -9.21 2.60 4.22
CA SER A 161 -10.64 2.95 4.24
C SER A 161 -11.51 1.91 3.50
N CYS A 162 -10.97 1.25 2.47
CA CYS A 162 -11.67 0.17 1.75
C CYS A 162 -11.74 -1.14 2.55
N PHE A 163 -10.71 -1.45 3.35
CA PHE A 163 -10.60 -2.70 4.10
C PHE A 163 -10.26 -2.48 5.60
N PRO A 164 -11.03 -1.65 6.33
CA PRO A 164 -10.62 -1.14 7.64
C PRO A 164 -10.40 -2.25 8.65
N ARG A 165 -11.33 -3.21 8.75
CA ARG A 165 -11.22 -4.33 9.69
C ARG A 165 -9.96 -5.17 9.44
N THR A 166 -9.64 -5.49 8.19
CA THR A 166 -8.47 -6.31 7.86
C THR A 166 -7.18 -5.56 8.10
N ILE A 167 -7.08 -4.33 7.60
CA ILE A 167 -5.87 -3.51 7.74
C ILE A 167 -5.59 -3.25 9.23
N ILE A 168 -6.57 -2.75 9.99
CA ILE A 168 -6.40 -2.47 11.43
C ILE A 168 -5.91 -3.71 12.18
N THR A 169 -6.61 -4.84 12.04
CA THR A 169 -6.29 -6.07 12.79
C THR A 169 -4.89 -6.59 12.43
N ARG A 170 -4.54 -6.58 11.14
CA ARG A 170 -3.26 -7.13 10.66
C ARG A 170 -2.10 -6.22 10.99
N VAL A 171 -2.25 -4.90 10.82
CA VAL A 171 -1.21 -3.93 11.18
C VAL A 171 -0.91 -3.98 12.68
N LEU A 172 -1.93 -4.13 13.54
CA LEU A 172 -1.74 -4.36 14.98
C LEU A 172 -0.98 -5.66 15.27
N ASN A 173 -1.38 -6.78 14.65
CA ASN A 173 -0.70 -8.06 14.85
C ASN A 173 0.75 -8.05 14.33
N CYS A 174 1.01 -7.43 13.18
CA CYS A 174 2.35 -7.25 12.62
C CYS A 174 3.21 -6.38 13.56
N GLY A 175 2.66 -5.26 14.04
CA GLY A 175 3.33 -4.39 15.00
C GLY A 175 3.69 -5.11 16.30
N LEU A 176 2.76 -5.91 16.85
CA LEU A 176 2.98 -6.69 18.07
C LEU A 176 4.06 -7.77 17.86
N LYS A 177 4.02 -8.49 16.72
CA LYS A 177 5.01 -9.51 16.38
C LYS A 177 6.42 -8.92 16.24
N ASP A 178 6.53 -7.77 15.60
CA ASP A 178 7.81 -7.07 15.45
C ASP A 178 8.31 -6.54 16.80
N PHE A 179 7.42 -5.98 17.64
CA PHE A 179 7.75 -5.53 19.00
C PHE A 179 8.25 -6.67 19.90
N CYS A 180 7.62 -7.85 19.82
CA CYS A 180 8.07 -9.04 20.55
C CYS A 180 9.46 -9.52 20.08
N SER A 181 9.72 -9.42 18.77
CA SER A 181 11.00 -9.84 18.19
C SER A 181 12.15 -8.91 18.57
N ASP A 182 11.86 -7.62 18.80
CA ASP A 182 12.83 -6.61 19.25
C ASP A 182 13.11 -6.73 20.76
N SER A 183 12.12 -7.17 21.54
CA SER A 183 12.24 -7.41 22.98
C SER A 183 13.01 -8.70 23.33
N GLY A 184 13.34 -9.53 22.33
CA GLY A 184 13.81 -10.91 22.50
C GLY A 184 15.25 -11.20 22.11
N HIS A 185 16.11 -10.20 21.84
CA HIS A 185 17.51 -10.45 21.53
C HIS A 185 18.48 -9.75 22.48
N ASP A 186 19.08 -10.59 23.33
CA ASP A 186 20.46 -10.44 23.78
C ASP A 186 21.38 -10.09 22.61
N LYS A 187 22.25 -9.13 22.89
CA LYS A 187 23.35 -8.68 22.05
C LYS A 187 24.42 -9.77 21.92
N GLU A 188 24.18 -10.90 21.26
CA GLU A 188 25.27 -11.85 20.94
C GLU A 188 24.80 -12.98 20.01
N SER A 189 24.89 -12.79 18.69
CA SER A 189 25.21 -13.88 17.72
C SER A 189 25.21 -13.40 16.26
N GLY A 190 26.41 -13.29 15.68
CA GLY A 190 26.71 -13.65 14.27
C GLY A 190 26.25 -12.72 13.12
N PRO A 191 27.09 -12.53 12.08
CA PRO A 191 26.72 -11.77 10.90
C PRO A 191 25.98 -12.67 9.92
N SER A 192 24.66 -12.79 10.05
CA SER A 192 23.83 -13.44 9.02
C SER A 192 22.56 -12.64 8.74
N THR A 193 22.62 -11.88 7.65
CA THR A 193 21.48 -11.33 6.90
C THR A 193 20.54 -10.39 7.65
N SER A 194 21.10 -9.38 8.33
CA SER A 194 20.35 -8.17 8.71
C SER A 194 20.02 -7.35 7.45
N ARG A 195 19.03 -7.78 6.66
CA ARG A 195 18.38 -6.86 5.72
C ARG A 195 17.61 -5.85 6.57
N LEU A 196 18.27 -4.73 6.87
CA LEU A 196 17.70 -3.43 7.26
C LEU A 196 16.27 -3.55 7.82
N LYS A 197 16.12 -4.01 9.07
CA LYS A 197 14.82 -3.99 9.76
C LYS A 197 14.47 -2.53 10.04
N VAL A 198 13.80 -1.89 9.09
CA VAL A 198 13.24 -0.56 9.32
C VAL A 198 12.11 -0.71 10.34
N PRO A 199 12.02 0.14 11.37
CA PRO A 199 11.02 -0.02 12.43
C PRO A 199 9.60 0.15 11.86
N LYS A 200 8.90 -0.98 11.66
CA LYS A 200 7.51 -1.00 11.17
C LYS A 200 6.53 -0.29 12.10
N MET A 201 6.92 -0.02 13.35
CA MET A 201 6.09 0.68 14.33
C MET A 201 5.68 2.09 13.87
N ALA A 202 6.58 2.85 13.24
CA ALA A 202 6.24 4.18 12.72
C ALA A 202 5.17 4.10 11.62
N SER A 203 5.26 3.08 10.75
CA SER A 203 4.23 2.79 9.75
C SER A 203 2.92 2.38 10.42
N VAL A 204 2.94 1.44 11.38
CA VAL A 204 1.75 1.02 12.15
C VAL A 204 1.01 2.22 12.75
N VAL A 205 1.74 3.10 13.44
CA VAL A 205 1.18 4.32 14.04
C VAL A 205 0.61 5.25 12.97
N GLY A 206 1.36 5.51 11.88
CA GLY A 206 0.90 6.38 10.79
C GLY A 206 -0.40 5.88 10.14
N ILE A 207 -0.50 4.57 9.90
CA ILE A 207 -1.69 3.94 9.32
C ILE A 207 -2.88 4.05 10.27
N LEU A 208 -2.70 3.66 11.54
CA LEU A 208 -3.78 3.71 12.53
C LEU A 208 -4.23 5.15 12.81
N GLY A 209 -3.29 6.09 12.91
CA GLY A 209 -3.58 7.52 13.06
C GLY A 209 -4.42 8.06 11.92
N HIS A 210 -4.14 7.65 10.68
CA HIS A 210 -4.98 8.03 9.55
C HIS A 210 -6.41 7.47 9.67
N LEU A 211 -6.53 6.19 10.01
CA LEU A 211 -7.82 5.51 10.10
C LEU A 211 -8.66 5.92 11.31
N ALA A 212 -8.04 6.44 12.38
CA ALA A 212 -8.71 6.79 13.62
C ALA A 212 -9.88 7.77 13.43
N SER A 213 -9.75 8.72 12.50
CA SER A 213 -10.79 9.72 12.23
C SER A 213 -12.12 9.12 11.72
N LYS A 214 -12.06 8.04 10.92
CA LYS A 214 -13.24 7.42 10.28
C LYS A 214 -13.60 6.05 10.84
N HIS A 215 -12.61 5.32 11.36
CA HIS A 215 -12.72 3.92 11.78
C HIS A 215 -12.33 3.72 13.25
N GLY A 216 -12.41 4.76 14.09
CA GLY A 216 -12.04 4.70 15.50
C GLY A 216 -12.77 3.61 16.31
N HIS A 217 -14.02 3.28 15.95
CA HIS A 217 -14.74 2.16 16.55
C HIS A 217 -14.10 0.80 16.22
N ASP A 218 -13.71 0.58 14.96
CA ASP A 218 -13.04 -0.65 14.53
C ASP A 218 -11.66 -0.79 15.16
N ILE A 219 -10.92 0.32 15.31
CA ILE A 219 -9.65 0.35 16.05
C ILE A 219 -9.86 -0.06 17.50
N ARG A 220 -10.81 0.56 18.21
CA ARG A 220 -11.09 0.21 19.61
C ARG A 220 -11.45 -1.26 19.77
N LYS A 221 -12.30 -1.78 18.88
CA LYS A 221 -12.70 -3.18 18.87
C LYS A 221 -11.52 -4.12 18.63
N ALA A 222 -10.63 -3.78 17.71
CA ALA A 222 -9.43 -4.57 17.43
C ALA A 222 -8.41 -4.54 18.58
N LEU A 223 -8.20 -3.38 19.21
CA LEU A 223 -7.34 -3.23 20.39
C LEU A 223 -7.88 -4.06 21.57
N MET A 224 -9.19 -3.99 21.84
CA MET A 224 -9.84 -4.81 22.86
C MET A 224 -9.69 -6.32 22.57
N ALA A 225 -9.93 -6.74 21.33
CA ALA A 225 -9.76 -8.13 20.92
C ALA A 225 -8.31 -8.61 21.10
N LEU A 226 -7.32 -7.76 20.80
CA LEU A 226 -5.91 -8.08 20.99
C LEU A 226 -5.57 -8.24 22.48
N PHE A 227 -6.09 -7.35 23.32
CA PHE A 227 -5.93 -7.43 24.77
C PHE A 227 -6.57 -8.70 25.35
N GLU A 228 -7.83 -8.97 25.00
CA GLU A 228 -8.54 -10.19 25.43
C GLU A 228 -7.83 -11.46 24.99
N ALA A 229 -7.35 -11.51 23.74
CA ALA A 229 -6.58 -12.64 23.23
C ALA A 229 -5.29 -12.87 24.04
N SER A 230 -4.62 -11.80 24.49
CA SER A 230 -3.42 -11.93 25.33
C SER A 230 -3.73 -12.54 26.72
N LEU A 231 -4.88 -12.22 27.30
CA LEU A 231 -5.30 -12.78 28.60
C LEU A 231 -5.54 -14.30 28.53
N HIS A 232 -6.09 -14.76 27.41
CA HIS A 232 -6.40 -16.18 27.17
C HIS A 232 -5.22 -16.98 26.60
N SER A 233 -4.12 -16.32 26.23
CA SER A 233 -2.94 -17.00 25.68
C SER A 233 -2.14 -17.72 26.77
N ASP A 234 -1.80 -18.99 26.56
CA ASP A 234 -0.93 -19.73 27.48
C ASP A 234 0.55 -19.32 27.37
N ALA A 235 0.92 -18.59 26.32
CA ALA A 235 2.28 -18.12 26.12
C ALA A 235 2.58 -16.87 26.97
N MET A 236 3.43 -17.01 27.99
CA MET A 236 3.85 -15.90 28.86
C MET A 236 4.42 -14.70 28.10
N ASN A 237 5.15 -14.94 27.00
CA ASN A 237 5.69 -13.85 26.18
C ASN A 237 4.57 -12.97 25.60
N SER A 238 3.45 -13.55 25.15
CA SER A 238 2.31 -12.78 24.62
C SER A 238 1.61 -11.94 25.70
N LYS A 239 1.51 -12.48 26.92
CA LYS A 239 0.92 -11.77 28.07
C LYS A 239 1.75 -10.56 28.48
N VAL A 240 3.08 -10.70 28.48
CA VAL A 240 4.00 -9.67 28.98
C VAL A 240 4.27 -8.57 27.94
N THR A 241 4.22 -8.87 26.64
CA THR A 241 4.54 -7.88 25.59
C THR A 241 3.33 -7.13 25.03
N THR A 242 2.11 -7.68 25.11
CA THR A 242 0.91 -7.05 24.53
C THR A 242 0.58 -5.71 25.21
N LEU A 243 0.63 -5.64 26.54
CA LEU A 243 0.33 -4.40 27.26
C LEU A 243 1.35 -3.29 26.99
N PRO A 244 2.68 -3.51 27.07
CA PRO A 244 3.67 -2.52 26.63
C PRO A 244 3.48 -2.05 25.19
N PHE A 245 3.17 -2.96 24.27
CA PHE A 245 2.89 -2.61 22.87
C PHE A 245 1.67 -1.67 22.75
N LEU A 246 0.56 -2.00 23.42
CA LEU A 246 -0.65 -1.17 23.41
C LEU A 246 -0.40 0.21 24.03
N LEU A 247 0.38 0.28 25.12
CA LEU A 247 0.78 1.55 25.74
C LEU A 247 1.66 2.39 24.79
N GLN A 248 2.60 1.76 24.08
CA GLN A 248 3.41 2.42 23.08
C GLN A 248 2.55 3.01 21.94
N LEU A 249 1.50 2.30 21.50
CA LEU A 249 0.57 2.85 20.52
C LEU A 249 -0.22 4.05 21.07
N ALA A 250 -0.71 3.96 22.31
CA ALA A 250 -1.51 5.02 22.91
C ALA A 250 -0.75 6.35 23.14
N VAL A 251 0.58 6.30 23.25
CA VAL A 251 1.43 7.50 23.35
C VAL A 251 1.68 8.15 21.98
N ASN A 252 1.54 7.40 20.88
CA ASN A 252 1.95 7.83 19.55
C ASN A 252 0.79 8.03 18.54
N VAL A 253 -0.44 7.60 18.88
CA VAL A 253 -1.67 7.79 18.09
C VAL A 253 -2.55 8.85 18.76
#